data_AF-A0A1X0QJJ0-F1
#
_entry.id   AF-A0A1X0QJJ0-F1
#
_cell.length_a   1.000
_cell.length_b   1.000
_cell.length_c   1.000
_cell.angle_alpha   90.00
_cell.angle_beta   90.00
_cell.angle_gamma   90.00
#
_symmetry.space_group_name_H-M   'P 1'
#
loop_
_entity.id
_entity.type
_entity.pdbx_description
1 polymer ?
#
loop_
_entity_poly.entity_id
_entity_poly.type
_entity_poly.pdbx_seq_one_letter_code
_entity_poly.pdbx_strand_id
1 'polypeptide(L)'
;MSSRKKNNRQNYSTKIRTVLSDQYKNNKLADIDRLNHELVNLYQSIKLTTKEIEIRNSIFTRIKEVIEAELNVKVEKFGSFQSGLMVFSSDIDITIITPLIKSKSSSFLEKIGRHSSINNKQEINELLKKITNIITKYDIAKNGHVIHAKNAKVPILRMVDKRFNIKIDICVGQEVGMKAGDFIKKKCKEHDGLDHMILIFKYFMKKRRLSDGMNGGLVGYAQFILLLDFFQTHPMIQTNRITVKENLGVLFMDFFQYYSRFPFEGAIIDTNKRKYIYNNTSKTCIRDPIYEDVLTNTAGSCQSIGLIKECFYFSYRIMCGAINEKSQSKCLSDLWIRHDQFEKHLRNEMIKKYVKLFDKN
;
A
#
# COMPACT_ATOMS: atom_id res chain seq x y z
N MET A 1 -10.85 44.16 9.87
CA MET A 1 -9.62 43.39 9.51
C MET A 1 -8.81 43.18 10.78
N SER A 2 -8.81 41.98 11.33
CA SER A 2 -7.91 41.61 12.45
C SER A 2 -7.23 40.29 12.08
N SER A 3 -5.95 40.40 11.76
CA SER A 3 -5.07 39.30 11.38
C SER A 3 -4.78 38.45 12.60
N ARG A 4 -5.44 37.29 12.70
CA ARG A 4 -5.04 36.23 13.63
C ARG A 4 -3.65 35.72 13.22
N LYS A 5 -2.62 36.17 13.94
CA LYS A 5 -1.27 35.59 13.91
C LYS A 5 -1.40 34.09 14.15
N LYS A 6 -1.05 33.27 13.15
CA LYS A 6 -0.84 31.83 13.32
C LYS A 6 0.33 31.66 14.27
N ASN A 7 0.07 31.23 15.49
CA ASN A 7 1.11 30.77 16.41
C ASN A 7 1.78 29.54 15.79
N ASN A 8 2.97 29.73 15.22
CA ASN A 8 3.93 28.66 14.95
C ASN A 8 4.40 28.11 16.30
N ARG A 9 3.63 27.18 16.89
CA ARG A 9 4.20 26.28 17.91
C ARG A 9 5.21 25.39 17.19
N GLN A 10 6.49 25.61 17.46
CA GLN A 10 7.54 24.65 17.12
C GLN A 10 7.12 23.27 17.61
N ASN A 11 7.01 22.31 16.69
CA ASN A 11 6.67 20.93 16.97
C ASN A 11 7.82 20.30 17.76
N TYR A 12 7.70 20.25 19.09
CA TYR A 12 8.62 19.47 19.90
C TYR A 12 8.31 17.98 19.68
N SER A 13 9.30 17.26 19.16
CA SER A 13 9.35 15.80 19.05
C SER A 13 9.06 15.18 20.42
N THR A 14 7.88 14.57 20.59
CA THR A 14 7.40 14.12 21.90
C THR A 14 7.11 12.63 21.83
N LYS A 15 7.98 11.84 22.49
CA LYS A 15 7.75 10.42 22.75
C LYS A 15 6.56 10.25 23.68
N ILE A 16 5.75 9.20 23.55
CA ILE A 16 4.57 8.97 24.40
C ILE A 16 4.93 8.94 25.88
N ARG A 17 6.15 8.48 26.21
CA ARG A 17 6.71 8.47 27.56
C ARG A 17 6.76 9.85 28.23
N THR A 18 6.90 10.93 27.47
CA THR A 18 6.95 12.30 28.03
C THR A 18 5.56 12.86 28.28
N VAL A 19 4.51 12.18 27.80
CA VAL A 19 3.11 12.51 28.09
C VAL A 19 2.57 11.70 29.29
N LEU A 20 3.21 10.57 29.62
CA LEU A 20 2.84 9.74 30.75
C LEU A 20 3.45 10.29 32.06
N SER A 21 2.70 10.20 33.17
CA SER A 21 3.15 10.68 34.48
C SER A 21 4.35 9.89 35.01
N ASP A 22 5.15 10.52 35.88
CA ASP A 22 6.41 9.97 36.42
C ASP A 22 6.25 8.58 37.08
N GLN A 23 5.05 8.24 37.55
CA GLN A 23 4.73 6.92 38.13
C GLN A 23 4.80 5.75 37.15
N TYR A 24 4.81 6.00 35.83
CA TYR A 24 4.90 4.96 34.79
C TYR A 24 6.32 4.74 34.26
N LYS A 25 7.34 5.46 34.77
CA LYS A 25 8.77 5.42 34.38
C LYS A 25 9.51 4.12 34.80
N ASN A 26 8.93 2.96 34.49
CA ASN A 26 9.51 1.63 34.71
C ASN A 26 10.07 1.02 33.40
N ASN A 27 10.78 -0.12 33.51
CA ASN A 27 11.36 -0.89 32.38
C ASN A 27 10.43 -1.05 31.15
N LYS A 28 9.11 -1.12 31.35
CA LYS A 28 8.11 -1.19 30.27
C LYS A 28 8.20 -0.07 29.24
N LEU A 29 8.55 1.15 29.65
CA LEU A 29 8.72 2.27 28.70
C LEU A 29 10.00 2.13 27.88
N ALA A 30 11.05 1.52 28.45
CA ALA A 30 12.27 1.21 27.71
C ALA A 30 12.01 0.15 26.63
N ASP A 31 11.17 -0.85 26.91
CA ASP A 31 10.80 -1.87 25.92
C ASP A 31 9.89 -1.34 24.80
N ILE A 32 9.00 -0.38 25.11
CA ILE A 32 8.22 0.34 24.08
C ILE A 32 9.14 1.21 23.21
N ASP A 33 10.08 1.92 23.82
CA ASP A 33 11.10 2.70 23.09
C ASP A 33 11.93 1.78 22.17
N ARG A 34 12.32 0.61 22.68
CA ARG A 34 13.05 -0.40 21.93
C ARG A 34 12.24 -0.92 20.74
N LEU A 35 10.98 -1.32 20.94
CA LEU A 35 10.09 -1.73 19.86
C LEU A 35 9.93 -0.63 18.82
N ASN A 36 9.85 0.62 19.25
CA ASN A 36 9.82 1.76 18.33
C ASN A 36 11.11 1.83 17.48
N HIS A 37 12.29 1.73 18.10
CA HIS A 37 13.56 1.71 17.38
C HIS A 37 13.66 0.55 16.39
N GLU A 38 13.22 -0.65 16.78
CA GLU A 38 13.19 -1.82 15.90
C GLU A 38 12.26 -1.60 14.69
N LEU A 39 11.09 -0.97 14.88
CA LEU A 39 10.18 -0.64 13.79
C LEU A 39 10.70 0.46 12.86
N VAL A 40 11.39 1.46 13.39
CA VAL A 40 12.09 2.46 12.57
C VAL A 40 13.16 1.77 11.72
N ASN A 41 13.95 0.86 12.30
CA ASN A 41 14.96 0.10 11.58
C ASN A 41 14.35 -0.82 10.51
N LEU A 42 13.23 -1.47 10.84
CA LEU A 42 12.47 -2.26 9.87
C LEU A 42 12.04 -1.37 8.69
N TYR A 43 11.45 -0.20 8.94
CA TYR A 43 11.09 0.74 7.88
C TYR A 43 12.28 1.07 6.98
N GLN A 44 13.44 1.40 7.56
CA GLN A 44 14.67 1.67 6.78
C GLN A 44 15.10 0.47 5.93
N SER A 45 14.91 -0.76 6.43
CA SER A 45 15.28 -1.99 5.70
C SER A 45 14.31 -2.36 4.58
N ILE A 46 13.02 -2.04 4.72
CA ILE A 46 11.99 -2.44 3.74
C ILE A 46 11.76 -1.38 2.66
N LYS A 47 11.93 -0.08 2.98
CA LYS A 47 11.76 1.00 2.00
C LYS A 47 12.71 0.81 0.82
N LEU A 48 12.24 1.15 -0.37
CA LEU A 48 13.11 1.12 -1.54
C LEU A 48 14.20 2.17 -1.40
N THR A 49 15.43 1.77 -1.74
CA THR A 49 16.56 2.67 -1.93
C THR A 49 16.42 3.46 -3.23
N THR A 50 17.16 4.55 -3.36
CA THR A 50 17.19 5.35 -4.59
C THR A 50 17.52 4.52 -5.83
N LYS A 51 18.52 3.64 -5.74
CA LYS A 51 18.92 2.76 -6.85
C LYS A 51 17.82 1.76 -7.24
N GLU A 52 17.07 1.24 -6.26
CA GLU A 52 15.94 0.35 -6.53
C GLU A 52 14.74 1.05 -7.15
N ILE A 53 14.57 2.35 -6.86
CA ILE A 53 13.58 3.21 -7.53
C ILE A 53 14.04 3.52 -8.96
N GLU A 54 15.31 3.85 -9.17
CA GLU A 54 15.93 4.06 -10.49
C GLU A 54 15.79 2.83 -11.38
N ILE A 55 16.08 1.63 -10.85
CA ILE A 55 15.88 0.36 -11.57
C ILE A 55 14.43 0.24 -12.05
N ARG A 56 13.45 0.42 -11.17
CA ARG A 56 12.02 0.31 -11.54
C ARG A 56 11.61 1.37 -12.56
N ASN A 57 12.12 2.59 -12.42
CA ASN A 57 11.88 3.65 -13.39
C ASN A 57 12.50 3.32 -14.76
N SER A 58 13.72 2.76 -14.80
CA SER A 58 14.38 2.36 -16.06
C SER A 58 13.61 1.26 -16.79
N ILE A 59 13.02 0.30 -16.04
CA ILE A 59 12.16 -0.74 -16.61
C ILE A 59 10.90 -0.12 -17.19
N PHE A 60 10.24 0.75 -16.43
CA PHE A 60 9.04 1.45 -16.87
C PHE A 60 9.29 2.29 -18.12
N THR A 61 10.36 3.10 -18.13
CA THR A 61 10.71 3.96 -19.27
C THR A 61 10.91 3.13 -20.53
N ARG A 62 11.68 2.04 -20.47
CA ARG A 62 11.88 1.15 -21.62
C ARG A 62 10.56 0.56 -22.14
N ILE A 63 9.67 0.11 -21.24
CA ILE A 63 8.35 -0.43 -21.62
C ILE A 63 7.48 0.66 -22.25
N LYS A 64 7.45 1.85 -21.65
CA LYS A 64 6.72 3.01 -22.14
C LYS A 64 7.17 3.39 -23.55
N GLU A 65 8.47 3.54 -23.77
CA GLU A 65 9.04 3.93 -25.06
C GLU A 65 8.65 2.95 -26.19
N VAL A 66 8.81 1.64 -25.99
CA VAL A 66 8.47 0.68 -27.07
C VAL A 66 6.97 0.57 -27.32
N ILE A 67 6.13 0.71 -26.30
CA ILE A 67 4.68 0.62 -26.46
C ILE A 67 4.14 1.88 -27.14
N GLU A 68 4.56 3.07 -26.69
CA GLU A 68 4.12 4.35 -27.25
C GLU A 68 4.69 4.60 -28.67
N ALA A 69 5.84 4.01 -29.02
CA ALA A 69 6.39 4.09 -30.38
C ALA A 69 5.62 3.24 -31.41
N GLU A 70 5.11 2.07 -30.99
CA GLU A 70 4.42 1.12 -31.87
C GLU A 70 2.90 1.33 -31.88
N LEU A 71 2.34 1.97 -30.85
CA LEU A 71 0.90 2.15 -30.66
C LEU A 71 0.59 3.60 -30.28
N ASN A 72 -0.48 4.16 -30.86
CA ASN A 72 -1.00 5.47 -30.47
C ASN A 72 -1.78 5.40 -29.14
N VAL A 73 -1.05 5.17 -28.05
CA VAL A 73 -1.55 5.04 -26.68
C VAL A 73 -0.64 5.80 -25.72
N LYS A 74 -1.12 6.01 -24.50
CA LYS A 74 -0.34 6.60 -23.42
C LYS A 74 -0.12 5.56 -22.32
N VAL A 75 1.11 5.39 -21.88
CA VAL A 75 1.52 4.43 -20.85
C VAL A 75 1.80 5.18 -19.56
N GLU A 76 1.09 4.81 -18.51
CA GLU A 76 1.15 5.49 -17.20
C GLU A 76 1.37 4.51 -16.05
N LYS A 77 1.88 5.04 -14.94
CA LYS A 77 2.02 4.30 -13.68
C LYS A 77 0.70 4.34 -12.92
N PHE A 78 0.34 3.27 -12.23
CA PHE A 78 -0.78 3.31 -11.27
C PHE A 78 -0.42 2.56 -9.98
N GLY A 79 -1.38 2.44 -9.06
CA GLY A 79 -1.25 1.58 -7.89
C GLY A 79 -0.07 1.96 -6.99
N SER A 80 0.69 0.95 -6.57
CA SER A 80 1.79 1.16 -5.62
C SER A 80 3.01 1.84 -6.23
N PHE A 81 3.19 1.65 -7.54
CA PHE A 81 4.25 2.31 -8.27
C PHE A 81 3.97 3.80 -8.48
N GLN A 82 2.70 4.16 -8.74
CA GLN A 82 2.30 5.56 -8.77
C GLN A 82 2.43 6.21 -7.40
N SER A 83 1.94 5.59 -6.32
CA SER A 83 1.93 6.23 -4.99
C SER A 83 3.31 6.35 -4.34
N GLY A 84 4.31 5.57 -4.78
CA GLY A 84 5.63 5.48 -4.17
C GLY A 84 5.68 4.58 -2.93
N LEU A 85 4.57 3.94 -2.55
CA LEU A 85 4.49 3.04 -1.40
C LEU A 85 4.76 1.58 -1.82
N MET A 86 5.96 1.35 -2.35
CA MET A 86 6.43 0.02 -2.76
C MET A 86 7.34 -0.60 -1.70
N VAL A 87 7.18 -1.90 -1.49
CA VAL A 87 8.20 -2.75 -0.85
C VAL A 87 8.97 -3.48 -1.95
N PHE A 88 10.12 -4.09 -1.64
CA PHE A 88 10.94 -4.76 -2.64
C PHE A 88 10.18 -5.81 -3.46
N SER A 89 9.33 -6.60 -2.81
CA SER A 89 8.45 -7.60 -3.45
C SER A 89 7.20 -7.01 -4.13
N SER A 90 7.12 -5.69 -4.34
CA SER A 90 6.04 -5.07 -5.12
C SER A 90 6.30 -5.12 -6.61
N ASP A 91 5.21 -5.41 -7.33
CA ASP A 91 5.14 -5.43 -8.78
C ASP A 91 5.14 -4.00 -9.35
N ILE A 92 5.56 -3.86 -10.60
CA ILE A 92 5.44 -2.60 -11.35
C ILE A 92 4.06 -2.58 -12.02
N ASP A 93 3.19 -1.70 -11.52
CA ASP A 93 1.83 -1.52 -12.00
C ASP A 93 1.78 -0.49 -13.15
N ILE A 94 1.44 -0.93 -14.37
CA ILE A 94 1.35 -0.10 -15.59
C ILE A 94 -0.07 -0.10 -16.15
N THR A 95 -0.57 1.07 -16.55
CA THR A 95 -1.83 1.20 -17.26
C THR A 95 -1.65 1.81 -18.63
N ILE A 96 -2.42 1.30 -19.59
CA ILE A 96 -2.55 1.87 -20.94
C ILE A 96 -3.79 2.74 -20.97
N ILE A 97 -3.61 3.99 -21.35
CA ILE A 97 -4.66 4.98 -21.56
C ILE A 97 -4.76 5.21 -23.06
N THR A 98 -5.96 5.02 -23.60
CA THR A 98 -6.21 5.22 -25.03
C THR A 98 -7.58 5.84 -25.21
N PRO A 99 -7.75 6.80 -26.14
CA PRO A 99 -9.06 7.41 -26.42
C PRO A 99 -10.09 6.38 -26.90
N LEU A 100 -9.63 5.25 -27.43
CA LEU A 100 -10.47 4.13 -27.88
C LEU A 100 -11.20 3.44 -26.71
N ILE A 101 -10.58 3.45 -25.53
CA ILE A 101 -11.06 2.73 -24.34
C ILE A 101 -11.23 3.78 -23.24
N LYS A 102 -12.36 4.50 -23.29
CA LYS A 102 -12.71 5.41 -22.20
C LYS A 102 -13.06 4.60 -20.96
N SER A 103 -12.35 4.86 -19.87
CA SER A 103 -12.78 4.49 -18.53
C SER A 103 -14.20 5.05 -18.33
N LYS A 104 -15.19 4.18 -18.09
CA LYS A 104 -16.60 4.56 -17.83
C LYS A 104 -16.78 5.31 -16.49
N SER A 105 -15.80 6.10 -16.05
CA SER A 105 -15.78 6.66 -14.71
C SER A 105 -16.31 8.09 -14.62
N SER A 106 -16.91 8.66 -15.68
CA SER A 106 -17.34 10.07 -15.68
C SER A 106 -18.73 10.33 -16.25
N SER A 107 -19.69 9.45 -16.01
CA SER A 107 -21.10 9.86 -16.04
C SER A 107 -21.87 9.00 -15.05
N PHE A 108 -22.19 9.59 -13.88
CA PHE A 108 -23.36 9.45 -12.97
C PHE A 108 -24.28 8.19 -12.97
N LEU A 109 -24.04 7.14 -13.74
CA LEU A 109 -25.04 6.30 -14.38
C LEU A 109 -24.47 4.92 -14.76
N GLU A 110 -24.31 4.06 -13.77
CA GLU A 110 -24.95 2.75 -13.90
C GLU A 110 -25.77 2.56 -12.62
N LYS A 111 -26.76 3.46 -12.45
CA LYS A 111 -27.55 3.71 -11.23
C LYS A 111 -28.23 2.49 -10.58
N ILE A 112 -28.11 1.28 -11.12
CA ILE A 112 -28.75 0.06 -10.64
C ILE A 112 -27.83 -1.12 -10.98
N GLY A 113 -27.08 -1.61 -9.99
CA GLY A 113 -26.34 -2.90 -9.93
C GLY A 113 -26.37 -3.91 -11.08
N ARG A 114 -26.02 -3.54 -12.32
CA ARG A 114 -25.85 -4.46 -13.45
C ARG A 114 -24.69 -3.97 -14.32
N HIS A 115 -23.50 -4.45 -13.96
CA HIS A 115 -22.25 -4.35 -14.72
C HIS A 115 -22.50 -4.63 -16.23
N SER A 116 -22.58 -3.60 -17.09
CA SER A 116 -22.48 -3.80 -18.55
C SER A 116 -20.99 -3.85 -18.96
N SER A 117 -20.37 -4.98 -18.68
CA SER A 117 -18.98 -5.32 -19.02
C SER A 117 -18.76 -5.77 -20.48
N ILE A 118 -19.73 -5.59 -21.38
CA ILE A 118 -19.79 -6.42 -22.60
C ILE A 118 -19.15 -5.80 -23.85
N ASN A 119 -19.01 -4.47 -23.99
CA ASN A 119 -18.53 -3.89 -25.27
C ASN A 119 -17.04 -3.52 -25.34
N ASN A 120 -16.19 -3.86 -24.36
CA ASN A 120 -14.76 -3.47 -24.40
C ASN A 120 -13.76 -4.59 -24.01
N LYS A 121 -14.24 -5.75 -23.52
CA LYS A 121 -13.32 -6.82 -23.09
C LYS A 121 -12.50 -7.40 -24.25
N GLN A 122 -13.12 -7.54 -25.43
CA GLN A 122 -12.44 -8.02 -26.63
C GLN A 122 -11.38 -7.01 -27.10
N GLU A 123 -11.71 -5.72 -27.19
CA GLU A 123 -10.77 -4.65 -27.56
C GLU A 123 -9.58 -4.56 -26.59
N ILE A 124 -9.85 -4.61 -25.28
CA ILE A 124 -8.80 -4.68 -24.24
C ILE A 124 -7.90 -5.90 -24.48
N ASN A 125 -8.49 -7.07 -24.72
CA ASN A 125 -7.71 -8.28 -24.95
C ASN A 125 -6.87 -8.21 -26.23
N GLU A 126 -7.40 -7.66 -27.32
CA GLU A 126 -6.65 -7.45 -28.55
C GLU A 126 -5.51 -6.43 -28.35
N LEU A 127 -5.73 -5.36 -27.60
CA LEU A 127 -4.69 -4.40 -27.25
C LEU A 127 -3.58 -5.07 -26.40
N LEU A 128 -3.95 -5.83 -25.37
CA LEU A 128 -2.98 -6.57 -24.54
C LEU A 128 -2.23 -7.64 -25.34
N LYS A 129 -2.86 -8.25 -26.34
CA LYS A 129 -2.21 -9.17 -27.28
C LYS A 129 -1.20 -8.45 -28.17
N LYS A 130 -1.54 -7.28 -28.72
CA LYS A 130 -0.59 -6.43 -29.46
C LYS A 130 0.60 -6.03 -28.60
N ILE A 131 0.36 -5.64 -27.35
CA ILE A 131 1.42 -5.33 -26.38
C ILE A 131 2.29 -6.56 -26.10
N THR A 132 1.69 -7.75 -25.95
CA THR A 132 2.45 -9.01 -25.79
C THR A 132 3.41 -9.25 -26.96
N ASN A 133 2.97 -8.98 -28.19
CA ASN A 133 3.83 -9.10 -29.38
C ASN A 133 4.98 -8.08 -29.36
N ILE A 134 4.72 -6.83 -28.99
CA ILE A 134 5.75 -5.79 -28.84
C ILE A 134 6.76 -6.20 -27.77
N ILE A 135 6.31 -6.60 -26.58
CA ILE A 135 7.17 -7.05 -25.48
C ILE A 135 8.07 -8.22 -25.90
N THR A 136 7.55 -9.12 -26.73
CA THR A 136 8.30 -10.27 -27.28
C THR A 136 9.30 -9.81 -28.36
N LYS A 137 8.87 -8.97 -29.31
CA LYS A 137 9.70 -8.40 -30.38
C LYS A 137 10.94 -7.68 -29.82
N TYR A 138 10.77 -6.90 -28.76
CA TYR A 138 11.84 -6.13 -28.12
C TYR A 138 12.55 -6.88 -26.99
N ASP A 139 12.27 -8.18 -26.80
CA ASP A 139 12.93 -9.05 -25.82
C ASP A 139 12.94 -8.45 -24.38
N ILE A 140 11.80 -7.86 -23.98
CA ILE A 140 11.68 -7.16 -22.70
C ILE A 140 11.41 -8.13 -21.55
N ALA A 141 10.56 -9.12 -21.80
CA ALA A 141 10.16 -10.09 -20.80
C ALA A 141 11.13 -11.28 -20.75
N LYS A 142 11.24 -11.89 -19.58
CA LYS A 142 11.89 -13.19 -19.41
C LYS A 142 11.10 -14.26 -20.18
N ASN A 143 11.81 -15.10 -20.94
CA ASN A 143 11.19 -16.16 -21.74
C ASN A 143 10.29 -17.08 -20.88
N GLY A 144 9.10 -17.40 -21.37
CA GLY A 144 8.11 -18.21 -20.67
C GLY A 144 7.40 -17.53 -19.48
N HIS A 145 7.70 -16.26 -19.19
CA HIS A 145 7.12 -15.52 -18.07
C HIS A 145 6.21 -14.37 -18.53
N VAL A 146 5.44 -14.58 -19.60
CA VAL A 146 4.39 -13.64 -20.04
C VAL A 146 3.05 -14.36 -20.01
N ILE A 147 2.11 -13.84 -19.24
CA ILE A 147 0.80 -14.45 -19.00
C ILE A 147 -0.28 -13.41 -19.29
N HIS A 148 -1.06 -13.63 -20.35
CA HIS A 148 -2.24 -12.84 -20.65
C HIS A 148 -3.47 -13.48 -20.00
N ALA A 149 -3.92 -12.94 -18.88
CA ALA A 149 -5.11 -13.41 -18.16
C ALA A 149 -6.40 -12.86 -18.78
N LYS A 150 -6.67 -13.24 -20.03
CA LYS A 150 -7.77 -12.73 -20.86
C LYS A 150 -9.18 -12.95 -20.29
N ASN A 151 -9.34 -13.96 -19.43
CA ASN A 151 -10.64 -14.38 -18.89
C ASN A 151 -10.99 -13.72 -17.55
N ALA A 152 -10.04 -13.06 -16.88
CA ALA A 152 -10.29 -12.37 -15.61
C ALA A 152 -11.39 -11.30 -15.72
N LYS A 153 -11.97 -10.90 -14.58
CA LYS A 153 -12.97 -9.81 -14.53
C LYS A 153 -12.44 -8.53 -15.19
N VAL A 154 -11.18 -8.22 -14.92
CA VAL A 154 -10.40 -7.18 -15.62
C VAL A 154 -9.24 -7.90 -16.30
N PRO A 155 -9.19 -7.95 -17.65
CA PRO A 155 -8.05 -8.55 -18.34
C PRO A 155 -6.74 -7.85 -17.98
N ILE A 156 -5.70 -8.65 -17.79
CA ILE A 156 -4.38 -8.19 -17.35
C ILE A 156 -3.29 -8.99 -18.04
N LEU A 157 -2.21 -8.31 -18.40
CA LEU A 157 -0.98 -8.93 -18.88
C LEU A 157 0.04 -8.90 -17.75
N ARG A 158 0.40 -10.08 -17.25
CA ARG A 158 1.44 -10.25 -16.22
C ARG A 158 2.72 -10.70 -16.87
N MET A 159 3.83 -10.07 -16.52
CA MET A 159 5.13 -10.47 -17.03
C MET A 159 6.23 -10.33 -15.98
N VAL A 160 7.39 -10.91 -16.27
CA VAL A 160 8.62 -10.70 -15.50
C VAL A 160 9.65 -10.04 -16.38
N ASP A 161 10.20 -8.92 -15.93
CA ASP A 161 11.30 -8.23 -16.62
C ASP A 161 12.51 -9.15 -16.78
N LYS A 162 13.06 -9.21 -17.99
CA LYS A 162 14.26 -10.01 -18.30
C LYS A 162 15.50 -9.52 -17.55
N ARG A 163 15.65 -8.20 -17.36
CA ARG A 163 16.89 -7.61 -16.82
C ARG A 163 17.00 -7.76 -15.31
N PHE A 164 15.94 -7.49 -14.57
CA PHE A 164 15.97 -7.40 -13.11
C PHE A 164 15.05 -8.39 -12.41
N ASN A 165 14.35 -9.25 -13.16
CA ASN A 165 13.44 -10.25 -12.63
C ASN A 165 12.33 -9.64 -11.74
N ILE A 166 11.89 -8.42 -12.09
CA ILE A 166 10.80 -7.70 -11.43
C ILE A 166 9.50 -8.02 -12.15
N LYS A 167 8.46 -8.37 -11.39
CA LYS A 167 7.11 -8.60 -11.91
C LYS A 167 6.48 -7.29 -12.36
N ILE A 168 5.76 -7.33 -13.47
CA ILE A 168 5.07 -6.20 -14.08
C ILE A 168 3.65 -6.65 -14.42
N ASP A 169 2.69 -5.82 -14.03
CA ASP A 169 1.27 -6.02 -14.30
C ASP A 169 0.79 -4.86 -15.20
N ILE A 170 0.36 -5.20 -16.43
CA ILE A 170 -0.11 -4.23 -17.44
C ILE A 170 -1.63 -4.38 -17.60
N CYS A 171 -2.34 -3.30 -17.28
CA CYS A 171 -3.79 -3.16 -17.38
C CYS A 171 -4.17 -2.06 -18.38
N VAL A 172 -5.45 -1.95 -18.71
CA VAL A 172 -5.98 -0.87 -19.55
C VAL A 172 -6.99 -0.05 -18.75
N GLY A 173 -6.96 1.28 -18.91
CA GLY A 173 -7.98 2.20 -18.38
C GLY A 173 -8.00 2.40 -16.86
N GLN A 174 -6.89 2.20 -16.15
CA GLN A 174 -6.83 2.33 -14.68
C GLN A 174 -6.66 3.77 -14.18
N GLU A 175 -7.42 4.73 -14.72
CA GLU A 175 -7.39 6.14 -14.29
C GLU A 175 -7.78 6.31 -12.82
N VAL A 176 -8.72 5.48 -12.34
CA VAL A 176 -9.11 5.43 -10.92
C VAL A 176 -7.91 5.07 -10.04
N GLY A 177 -7.10 4.10 -10.47
CA GLY A 177 -5.88 3.70 -9.78
C GLY A 177 -4.81 4.79 -9.76
N MET A 178 -4.76 5.65 -10.79
CA MET A 178 -3.89 6.82 -10.82
C MET A 178 -4.33 7.87 -9.80
N LYS A 179 -5.64 8.21 -9.79
CA LYS A 179 -6.23 9.13 -8.81
C LYS A 179 -6.04 8.65 -7.37
N ALA A 180 -6.20 7.34 -7.13
CA ALA A 180 -5.92 6.73 -5.84
C ALA A 180 -4.44 6.91 -5.43
N GLY A 181 -3.50 6.75 -6.37
CA GLY A 181 -2.08 6.99 -6.12
C GLY A 181 -1.77 8.44 -5.74
N ASP A 182 -2.40 9.41 -6.40
CA ASP A 182 -2.23 10.84 -6.09
C ASP A 182 -2.89 11.22 -4.76
N PHE A 183 -4.06 10.65 -4.46
CA PHE A 183 -4.72 10.79 -3.17
C PHE A 183 -3.84 10.28 -2.03
N ILE A 184 -3.24 9.10 -2.18
CA ILE A 184 -2.29 8.53 -1.20
C ILE A 184 -1.13 9.51 -0.97
N LYS A 185 -0.48 9.99 -2.03
CA LYS A 185 0.63 10.95 -1.91
C LYS A 185 0.22 12.20 -1.16
N LYS A 186 -0.94 12.77 -1.50
CA LYS A 186 -1.49 13.94 -0.83
C LYS A 186 -1.70 13.68 0.66
N LYS A 187 -2.33 12.57 1.01
CA LYS A 187 -2.61 12.21 2.41
C LYS A 187 -1.37 11.87 3.22
N CYS A 188 -0.35 11.24 2.63
CA CYS A 188 0.95 11.07 3.28
C CYS A 188 1.66 12.40 3.56
N LYS A 189 1.46 13.43 2.71
CA LYS A 189 1.99 14.78 2.98
C LYS A 189 1.19 15.51 4.08
N GLU A 190 -0.12 15.28 4.16
CA GLU A 190 -0.99 15.87 5.18
C GLU A 190 -0.78 15.24 6.57
N HIS A 191 -0.38 13.96 6.63
CA HIS A 191 -0.23 13.19 7.86
C HIS A 191 1.20 12.64 8.00
N ASP A 192 2.05 13.36 8.75
CA ASP A 192 3.45 12.94 8.95
C ASP A 192 3.55 11.55 9.60
N GLY A 193 4.40 10.70 9.03
CA GLY A 193 4.59 9.31 9.46
C GLY A 193 3.54 8.32 8.96
N LEU A 194 2.50 8.75 8.24
CA LEU A 194 1.53 7.84 7.61
C LEU A 194 2.21 6.91 6.60
N ASP A 195 3.15 7.44 5.82
CA ASP A 195 4.00 6.70 4.89
C ASP A 195 4.86 5.61 5.58
N HIS A 196 5.31 5.85 6.81
CA HIS A 196 6.07 4.89 7.60
C HIS A 196 5.18 3.73 8.05
N MET A 197 4.02 4.05 8.65
CA MET A 197 3.07 3.04 9.12
C MET A 197 2.51 2.21 7.96
N ILE A 198 2.10 2.82 6.84
CA ILE A 198 1.56 2.06 5.70
C ILE A 198 2.59 1.12 5.10
N LEU A 199 3.86 1.50 5.04
CA LEU A 199 4.88 0.64 4.44
C LEU A 199 5.17 -0.59 5.30
N ILE A 200 5.30 -0.40 6.63
CA ILE A 200 5.45 -1.50 7.59
C ILE A 200 4.20 -2.40 7.55
N PHE A 201 2.99 -1.80 7.57
CA PHE A 201 1.74 -2.55 7.56
C PHE A 201 1.56 -3.36 6.27
N LYS A 202 1.88 -2.77 5.11
CA LYS A 202 1.87 -3.46 3.82
C LYS A 202 2.85 -4.62 3.80
N TYR A 203 4.05 -4.45 4.35
CA TYR A 203 5.02 -5.54 4.49
C TYR A 203 4.47 -6.67 5.37
N PHE A 204 3.92 -6.32 6.55
CA PHE A 204 3.28 -7.23 7.49
C PHE A 204 2.17 -8.07 6.83
N MET A 205 1.28 -7.42 6.06
CA MET A 205 0.16 -8.07 5.38
C MET A 205 0.64 -8.93 4.21
N LYS A 206 1.64 -8.49 3.44
CA LYS A 206 2.22 -9.25 2.32
C LYS A 206 2.89 -10.54 2.78
N LYS A 207 3.68 -10.50 3.85
CA LYS A 207 4.36 -11.71 4.39
C LYS A 207 3.37 -12.79 4.86
N ARG A 208 2.13 -12.40 5.16
CA ARG A 208 1.04 -13.30 5.56
C ARG A 208 0.11 -13.69 4.42
N ARG A 209 0.37 -13.21 3.20
CA ARG A 209 -0.51 -13.40 2.03
C ARG A 209 -1.92 -12.84 2.23
N LEU A 210 -2.07 -11.82 3.09
CA LEU A 210 -3.36 -11.15 3.39
C LEU A 210 -3.58 -9.86 2.57
N SER A 211 -2.70 -9.59 1.59
CA SER A 211 -2.78 -8.38 0.73
C SER A 211 -3.35 -8.62 -0.67
N ASP A 212 -3.57 -9.88 -1.05
CA ASP A 212 -3.99 -10.24 -2.41
C ASP A 212 -5.51 -10.33 -2.52
N GLY A 213 -6.10 -9.38 -3.26
CA GLY A 213 -7.55 -9.32 -3.46
C GLY A 213 -8.13 -10.51 -4.24
N MET A 214 -7.34 -11.19 -5.07
CA MET A 214 -7.81 -12.41 -5.76
C MET A 214 -8.03 -13.57 -4.79
N ASN A 215 -7.21 -13.62 -3.73
CA ASN A 215 -7.29 -14.62 -2.68
C ASN A 215 -8.11 -14.13 -1.47
N GLY A 216 -8.95 -13.10 -1.64
CA GLY A 216 -9.83 -12.58 -0.59
C GLY A 216 -9.12 -11.72 0.48
N GLY A 217 -7.86 -11.34 0.26
CA GLY A 217 -7.11 -10.44 1.14
C GLY A 217 -7.56 -8.98 1.05
N LEU A 218 -7.11 -8.16 1.99
CA LEU A 218 -7.38 -6.72 2.01
C LEU A 218 -6.39 -6.02 1.07
N VAL A 219 -6.88 -5.44 -0.02
CA VAL A 219 -6.03 -4.81 -1.05
C VAL A 219 -5.31 -3.56 -0.52
N GLY A 220 -4.17 -3.21 -1.13
CA GLY A 220 -3.30 -2.13 -0.64
C GLY A 220 -3.95 -0.76 -0.50
N TYR A 221 -4.92 -0.40 -1.34
CA TYR A 221 -5.64 0.87 -1.19
C TYR A 221 -6.59 0.86 0.01
N ALA A 222 -7.30 -0.25 0.25
CA ALA A 222 -8.14 -0.43 1.44
C ALA A 222 -7.29 -0.45 2.73
N GLN A 223 -6.10 -1.07 2.70
CA GLN A 223 -5.12 -0.99 3.80
C GLN A 223 -4.71 0.46 4.11
N PHE A 224 -4.50 1.27 3.06
CA PHE A 224 -4.18 2.69 3.23
C PHE A 224 -5.31 3.47 3.88
N ILE A 225 -6.54 3.31 3.40
CA ILE A 225 -7.71 4.01 3.96
C ILE A 225 -7.95 3.60 5.42
N LEU A 226 -7.73 2.32 5.75
CA LEU A 226 -7.80 1.84 7.13
C LEU A 226 -6.80 2.54 8.06
N LEU A 227 -5.56 2.76 7.60
CA LEU A 227 -4.58 3.53 8.36
C LEU A 227 -4.89 5.03 8.37
N LEU A 228 -5.47 5.58 7.31
CA LEU A 228 -5.93 6.96 7.30
C LEU A 228 -7.03 7.19 8.35
N ASP A 229 -7.99 6.27 8.45
CA ASP A 229 -9.04 6.25 9.47
C ASP A 229 -8.43 6.21 10.88
N PHE A 230 -7.44 5.34 11.11
CA PHE A 230 -6.69 5.31 12.38
C PHE A 230 -6.07 6.66 12.71
N PHE A 231 -5.38 7.29 11.77
CA PHE A 231 -4.75 8.61 12.00
C PHE A 231 -5.80 9.70 12.29
N GLN A 232 -6.98 9.60 11.67
CA GLN A 232 -8.07 10.54 11.83
C GLN A 232 -8.84 10.38 13.15
N THR A 233 -8.77 9.20 13.76
CA THR A 233 -9.51 8.86 14.99
C THR A 233 -8.62 8.75 16.23
N HIS A 234 -7.31 8.52 16.06
CA HIS A 234 -6.39 8.36 17.18
C HIS A 234 -6.16 9.67 17.94
N PRO A 235 -6.55 9.78 19.22
CA PRO A 235 -6.57 11.06 19.95
C PRO A 235 -5.22 11.76 20.02
N MET A 236 -4.14 11.00 20.21
CA MET A 236 -2.79 11.56 20.35
C MET A 236 -2.22 12.09 19.03
N ILE A 237 -2.63 11.50 17.90
CA ILE A 237 -2.27 11.98 16.56
C ILE A 237 -3.08 13.25 16.26
N GLN A 238 -4.41 13.20 16.46
CA GLN A 238 -5.30 14.34 16.20
C GLN A 238 -4.95 15.59 17.02
N THR A 239 -4.52 15.41 18.26
CA THR A 239 -4.11 16.51 19.15
C THR A 239 -2.66 16.95 18.94
N ASN A 240 -1.92 16.35 17.99
CA ASN A 240 -0.50 16.59 17.74
C ASN A 240 0.36 16.48 19.01
N ARG A 241 0.00 15.58 19.92
CA ARG A 241 0.73 15.38 21.19
C ARG A 241 1.91 14.43 21.05
N ILE A 242 1.94 13.63 20.00
CA ILE A 242 3.02 12.70 19.67
C ILE A 242 3.40 12.83 18.20
N THR A 243 4.65 12.52 17.88
CA THR A 243 5.08 12.30 16.50
C THR A 243 4.93 10.82 16.19
N VAL A 244 4.46 10.49 14.98
CA VAL A 244 4.24 9.09 14.61
C VAL A 244 5.54 8.30 14.55
N LYS A 245 6.61 8.89 13.99
CA LYS A 245 7.90 8.22 13.78
C LYS A 245 8.63 7.86 15.07
N GLU A 246 8.37 8.58 16.17
CA GLU A 246 8.93 8.28 17.48
C GLU A 246 8.04 7.34 18.31
N ASN A 247 6.87 6.98 17.80
CA ASN A 247 5.84 6.24 18.53
C ASN A 247 5.24 5.09 17.71
N LEU A 248 5.91 4.63 16.65
CA LEU A 248 5.48 3.52 15.81
C LEU A 248 5.14 2.28 16.64
N GLY A 249 5.96 1.96 17.66
CA GLY A 249 5.74 0.79 18.52
C GLY A 249 4.35 0.77 19.15
N VAL A 250 4.02 1.81 19.92
CA VAL A 250 2.71 1.92 20.59
C VAL A 250 1.58 2.12 19.58
N LEU A 251 1.79 2.91 18.51
CA LEU A 251 0.76 3.15 17.50
C LEU A 251 0.37 1.87 16.75
N PHE A 252 1.32 0.96 16.49
CA PHE A 252 0.99 -0.36 15.94
C PHE A 252 0.24 -1.25 16.95
N MET A 253 0.58 -1.19 18.23
CA MET A 253 -0.19 -1.90 19.27
C MET A 253 -1.63 -1.40 19.31
N ASP A 254 -1.83 -0.09 19.35
CA ASP A 254 -3.15 0.55 19.36
C ASP A 254 -3.94 0.21 18.08
N PHE A 255 -3.29 0.28 16.92
CA PHE A 255 -3.89 -0.10 15.64
C PHE A 255 -4.37 -1.55 15.64
N PHE A 256 -3.52 -2.51 16.02
CA PHE A 256 -3.90 -3.92 16.05
C PHE A 256 -4.95 -4.22 17.11
N GLN A 257 -4.83 -3.63 18.30
CA GLN A 257 -5.81 -3.79 19.36
C GLN A 257 -7.19 -3.31 18.88
N TYR A 258 -7.24 -2.11 18.31
CA TYR A 258 -8.47 -1.48 17.86
C TYR A 258 -9.13 -2.28 16.73
N TYR A 259 -8.43 -2.50 15.62
CA TYR A 259 -9.02 -3.16 14.46
C TYR A 259 -9.22 -4.66 14.63
N SER A 260 -8.58 -5.32 15.61
CA SER A 260 -8.93 -6.70 15.96
C SER A 260 -10.36 -6.83 16.50
N ARG A 261 -10.87 -5.79 17.16
CA ARG A 261 -12.21 -5.74 17.77
C ARG A 261 -13.22 -4.94 16.94
N PHE A 262 -12.76 -4.20 15.93
CA PHE A 262 -13.61 -3.37 15.09
C PHE A 262 -14.71 -4.20 14.39
N PRO A 263 -15.97 -3.74 14.39
CA PRO A 263 -17.09 -4.44 13.78
C PRO A 263 -17.15 -4.18 12.26
N PHE A 264 -16.20 -4.74 11.50
CA PHE A 264 -16.10 -4.53 10.04
C PHE A 264 -17.38 -4.89 9.26
N GLU A 265 -18.16 -5.88 9.71
CA GLU A 265 -19.44 -6.20 9.07
C GLU A 265 -20.58 -5.22 9.43
N GLY A 266 -20.49 -4.54 10.58
CA GLY A 266 -21.53 -3.65 11.12
C GLY A 266 -21.26 -2.15 10.96
N ALA A 267 -20.05 -1.77 10.52
CA ALA A 267 -19.65 -0.38 10.33
C ALA A 267 -19.02 -0.13 8.95
N ILE A 268 -19.38 0.99 8.33
CA ILE A 268 -18.71 1.55 7.15
C ILE A 268 -17.65 2.53 7.64
N ILE A 269 -16.42 2.32 7.20
CA ILE A 269 -15.31 3.26 7.40
C ILE A 269 -15.39 4.35 6.32
N ASP A 270 -15.60 5.60 6.74
CA ASP A 270 -15.69 6.78 5.88
C ASP A 270 -14.78 7.90 6.42
N THR A 271 -13.59 8.03 5.83
CA THR A 271 -12.57 9.00 6.24
C THR A 271 -12.91 10.46 5.91
N ASN A 272 -13.96 10.71 5.13
CA ASN A 272 -14.42 12.08 4.86
C ASN A 272 -15.33 12.58 5.98
N LYS A 273 -16.18 11.70 6.52
CA LYS A 273 -17.09 12.03 7.63
C LYS A 273 -16.46 11.90 9.01
N ARG A 274 -15.36 11.15 9.14
CA ARG A 274 -14.69 10.83 10.42
C ARG A 274 -15.65 10.25 11.46
N LYS A 275 -16.64 9.50 10.99
CA LYS A 275 -17.66 8.83 11.78
C LYS A 275 -17.98 7.49 11.14
N TYR A 276 -18.24 6.49 11.97
CA TYR A 276 -18.72 5.21 11.47
C TYR A 276 -20.20 5.30 11.12
N ILE A 277 -20.54 4.81 9.93
CA ILE A 277 -21.92 4.70 9.48
C ILE A 277 -22.35 3.24 9.67
N TYR A 278 -23.59 3.02 10.10
CA TYR A 278 -24.13 1.67 10.21
C TYR A 278 -24.08 0.94 8.86
N ASN A 279 -23.59 -0.30 8.86
CA ASN A 279 -23.51 -1.14 7.69
C ASN A 279 -24.56 -2.24 7.74
N ASN A 280 -25.47 -2.25 6.77
CA ASN A 280 -26.52 -3.27 6.63
C ASN A 280 -26.15 -4.38 5.62
N THR A 281 -24.96 -4.34 5.02
CA THR A 281 -24.56 -5.29 3.96
C THR A 281 -23.91 -6.57 4.48
N SER A 282 -23.60 -6.64 5.79
CA SER A 282 -22.85 -7.72 6.44
C SER A 282 -21.47 -8.02 5.83
N LYS A 283 -20.97 -7.15 4.95
CA LYS A 283 -19.64 -7.25 4.32
C LYS A 283 -18.77 -6.09 4.77
N THR A 284 -17.47 -6.32 4.89
CA THR A 284 -16.49 -5.25 5.15
C THR A 284 -16.65 -4.12 4.15
N CYS A 285 -16.89 -2.90 4.66
CA CYS A 285 -17.09 -1.72 3.84
C CYS A 285 -16.12 -0.60 4.22
N ILE A 286 -15.16 -0.35 3.33
CA ILE A 286 -14.24 0.78 3.44
C ILE A 286 -14.52 1.69 2.25
N ARG A 287 -15.15 2.83 2.52
CA ARG A 287 -15.57 3.77 1.49
C ARG A 287 -14.36 4.42 0.82
N ASP A 288 -14.40 4.51 -0.50
CA ASP A 288 -13.43 5.29 -1.27
C ASP A 288 -13.67 6.80 -1.02
N PRO A 289 -12.70 7.53 -0.42
CA PRO A 289 -12.85 8.94 -0.12
C PRO A 289 -12.78 9.86 -1.34
N ILE A 290 -12.37 9.36 -2.52
CA ILE A 290 -12.29 10.17 -3.75
C ILE A 290 -13.69 10.41 -4.34
N TYR A 291 -14.64 9.52 -4.06
CA TYR A 291 -15.99 9.56 -4.64
C TYR A 291 -17.05 9.81 -3.55
N GLU A 292 -17.26 11.08 -3.22
CA GLU A 292 -18.18 11.50 -2.14
C GLU A 292 -19.66 11.26 -2.44
N ASP A 293 -20.05 11.26 -3.71
CA ASP A 293 -21.46 11.15 -4.12
C ASP A 293 -21.93 9.69 -4.27
N VAL A 294 -20.99 8.73 -4.31
CA VAL A 294 -21.29 7.31 -4.54
C VAL A 294 -20.60 6.47 -3.46
N LEU A 295 -21.29 5.46 -2.92
CA LEU A 295 -20.65 4.51 -2.00
C LEU A 295 -19.84 3.49 -2.82
N THR A 296 -18.56 3.76 -2.99
CA THR A 296 -17.61 2.82 -3.60
C THR A 296 -16.87 2.05 -2.50
N ASN A 297 -17.01 0.73 -2.45
CA ASN A 297 -16.36 -0.10 -1.43
C ASN A 297 -15.00 -0.62 -1.91
N THR A 298 -13.92 -0.05 -1.36
CA THR A 298 -12.53 -0.45 -1.66
C THR A 298 -12.14 -1.80 -1.10
N ALA A 299 -12.86 -2.28 -0.08
CA ALA A 299 -12.68 -3.59 0.54
C ALA A 299 -13.61 -4.67 -0.03
N GLY A 300 -14.33 -4.39 -1.14
CA GLY A 300 -15.38 -5.27 -1.66
C GLY A 300 -14.92 -6.67 -2.09
N SER A 301 -13.63 -6.87 -2.38
CA SER A 301 -13.06 -8.19 -2.68
C SER A 301 -12.52 -8.92 -1.44
N CYS A 302 -12.51 -8.28 -0.28
CA CYS A 302 -11.98 -8.87 0.95
C CYS A 302 -12.99 -9.88 1.52
N GLN A 303 -12.57 -11.15 1.60
CA GLN A 303 -13.33 -12.24 2.20
C GLN A 303 -12.67 -12.75 3.49
N SER A 304 -11.39 -12.45 3.70
CA SER A 304 -10.59 -12.93 4.83
C SER A 304 -10.55 -11.94 6.01
N ILE A 305 -11.56 -11.08 6.17
CA ILE A 305 -11.52 -10.04 7.23
C ILE A 305 -11.46 -10.65 8.64
N GLY A 306 -12.15 -11.78 8.87
CA GLY A 306 -12.08 -12.51 10.15
C GLY A 306 -10.66 -12.95 10.48
N LEU A 307 -9.97 -13.59 9.53
CA LEU A 307 -8.57 -13.99 9.68
C LEU A 307 -7.63 -12.79 9.88
N ILE A 308 -7.91 -11.66 9.22
CA ILE A 308 -7.15 -10.42 9.41
C ILE A 308 -7.33 -9.90 10.86
N LYS A 309 -8.56 -9.90 11.40
CA LYS A 309 -8.84 -9.52 12.79
C LYS A 309 -8.13 -10.42 13.78
N GLU A 310 -8.16 -11.74 13.57
CA GLU A 310 -7.44 -12.71 14.40
C GLU A 310 -5.93 -12.47 14.35
N CYS A 311 -5.39 -12.21 13.17
CA CYS A 311 -3.98 -11.88 13.00
C CYS A 311 -3.60 -10.59 13.74
N PHE A 312 -4.45 -9.55 13.71
CA PHE A 312 -4.24 -8.33 14.48
C PHE A 312 -4.28 -8.61 15.98
N TYR A 313 -5.28 -9.36 16.44
CA TYR A 313 -5.41 -9.75 17.85
C TYR A 313 -4.16 -10.49 18.33
N PHE A 314 -3.73 -11.50 17.58
CA PHE A 314 -2.54 -12.29 17.92
C PHE A 314 -1.27 -11.45 17.91
N SER A 315 -1.10 -10.56 16.92
CA SER A 315 0.05 -9.66 16.86
C SER A 315 0.09 -8.71 18.06
N TYR A 316 -1.05 -8.12 18.43
CA TYR A 316 -1.17 -7.31 19.65
C TYR A 316 -0.79 -8.11 20.91
N ARG A 317 -1.31 -9.34 21.04
CA ARG A 317 -0.99 -10.22 22.19
C ARG A 317 0.50 -10.58 22.26
N ILE A 318 1.14 -10.86 21.13
CA ILE A 318 2.59 -11.08 21.06
C ILE A 318 3.34 -9.83 21.50
N MET A 319 2.99 -8.66 20.96
CA MET A 319 3.65 -7.40 21.32
C MET A 319 3.54 -7.12 22.82
N CYS A 320 2.36 -7.34 23.42
CA CYS A 320 2.18 -7.26 24.87
C CYS A 320 3.03 -8.28 25.64
N GLY A 321 3.08 -9.53 25.19
CA GLY A 321 3.89 -10.57 25.83
C GLY A 321 5.38 -10.24 25.78
N ALA A 322 5.87 -9.82 24.61
CA ALA A 322 7.26 -9.48 24.35
C ALA A 322 7.74 -8.29 25.22
N ILE A 323 6.90 -7.27 25.40
CA ILE A 323 7.19 -6.13 26.29
C ILE A 323 7.26 -6.53 27.77
N ASN A 324 6.61 -7.64 28.15
CA ASN A 324 6.64 -8.12 29.54
C ASN A 324 7.74 -9.19 29.78
N GLU A 325 8.41 -9.66 28.73
CA GLU A 325 9.46 -10.67 28.85
C GLU A 325 10.79 -10.02 29.28
N LYS A 326 11.42 -10.56 30.33
CA LYS A 326 12.68 -10.01 30.87
C LYS A 326 13.91 -10.28 29.99
N SER A 327 13.77 -11.07 28.92
CA SER A 327 14.88 -11.47 28.04
C SER A 327 15.14 -10.41 26.97
N GLN A 328 16.27 -9.72 27.09
CA GLN A 328 16.66 -8.66 26.15
C GLN A 328 17.31 -9.16 24.85
N SER A 329 17.52 -10.47 24.69
CA SER A 329 18.37 -11.02 23.62
C SER A 329 17.72 -11.11 22.23
N LYS A 330 16.38 -11.10 22.12
CA LYS A 330 15.67 -11.30 20.83
C LYS A 330 14.96 -10.04 20.39
N CYS A 331 15.16 -9.62 19.14
CA CYS A 331 14.42 -8.51 18.50
C CYS A 331 12.90 -8.68 18.69
N LEU A 332 12.22 -7.69 19.31
CA LEU A 332 10.79 -7.77 19.60
C LEU A 332 9.96 -7.76 18.31
N SER A 333 10.40 -7.00 17.29
CA SER A 333 9.73 -6.96 15.99
C SER A 333 9.77 -8.31 15.28
N ASP A 334 10.81 -9.11 15.43
CA ASP A 334 10.92 -10.45 14.80
C ASP A 334 9.80 -11.42 15.25
N LEU A 335 9.25 -11.22 16.46
CA LEU A 335 8.22 -12.09 17.02
C LEU A 335 6.88 -11.97 16.30
N TRP A 336 6.59 -10.80 15.74
CA TRP A 336 5.32 -10.52 15.05
C TRP A 336 5.52 -9.98 13.62
N ILE A 337 6.74 -9.69 13.20
CA ILE A 337 7.14 -9.39 11.82
C ILE A 337 8.30 -10.31 11.47
N ARG A 338 8.07 -11.30 10.60
CA ARG A 338 9.15 -12.15 10.10
C ARG A 338 10.03 -11.37 9.12
N HIS A 339 11.25 -11.04 9.52
CA HIS A 339 12.25 -10.46 8.62
C HIS A 339 12.69 -11.49 7.57
N ASP A 340 12.87 -11.05 6.33
CA ASP A 340 13.24 -11.92 5.21
C ASP A 340 14.69 -11.68 4.77
N GLN A 341 15.59 -12.54 5.24
CA GLN A 341 17.01 -12.49 4.89
C GLN A 341 17.25 -12.82 3.41
N PHE A 342 16.39 -13.64 2.80
CA PHE A 342 16.47 -13.95 1.38
C PHE A 342 16.14 -12.71 0.53
N GLU A 343 15.15 -11.93 0.95
CA GLU A 343 14.83 -10.64 0.33
C GLU A 343 16.05 -9.70 0.33
N LYS A 344 16.77 -9.61 1.46
CA LYS A 344 18.00 -8.81 1.55
C LYS A 344 19.08 -9.25 0.56
N HIS A 345 19.28 -10.56 0.40
CA HIS A 345 20.21 -11.09 -0.59
C HIS A 345 19.80 -10.70 -2.02
N LEU A 346 18.54 -10.88 -2.38
CA LEU A 346 18.00 -10.52 -3.71
C LEU A 346 18.18 -9.03 -4.02
N ARG A 347 17.98 -8.15 -3.03
CA ARG A 347 18.19 -6.70 -3.15
C ARG A 347 19.61 -6.37 -3.56
N ASN A 348 20.58 -6.96 -2.86
CA ASN A 348 22.00 -6.73 -3.12
C ASN A 348 22.41 -7.22 -4.52
N GLU A 349 21.95 -8.40 -4.94
CA GLU A 349 22.24 -8.93 -6.27
C GLU A 349 21.63 -8.07 -7.38
N MET A 350 20.41 -7.57 -7.18
CA MET A 350 19.75 -6.67 -8.14
C MET A 350 20.52 -5.35 -8.31
N ILE A 351 20.98 -4.75 -7.21
CA ILE A 351 21.78 -3.51 -7.24
C ILE A 351 23.12 -3.76 -7.94
N LYS A 352 23.85 -4.83 -7.58
CA LYS A 352 25.11 -5.20 -8.24
C LYS A 352 24.92 -5.37 -9.74
N LYS A 353 23.83 -6.01 -10.17
CA LYS A 353 23.50 -6.20 -11.58
C LYS A 353 23.25 -4.86 -12.28
N TYR A 354 22.55 -3.93 -11.65
CA TYR A 354 22.29 -2.61 -12.22
C TYR A 354 23.59 -1.81 -12.40
N VAL A 355 24.44 -1.76 -11.37
CA VAL A 355 25.76 -1.09 -11.43
C VAL A 355 26.59 -1.65 -12.59
N LYS A 356 26.66 -2.98 -12.74
CA LYS A 356 27.39 -3.63 -13.84
C LYS A 356 26.87 -3.28 -15.25
N LEU A 357 25.57 -3.01 -15.38
CA LEU A 357 24.92 -2.73 -16.66
C LEU A 357 24.97 -1.25 -17.03
N PHE A 358 24.96 -0.34 -16.05
CA PHE A 358 24.73 1.09 -16.28
C PHE A 358 25.79 2.03 -15.69
N ASP A 359 26.59 1.59 -14.71
CA ASP A 359 27.65 2.40 -14.09
C ASP A 359 29.04 2.01 -14.64
N LYS A 360 29.12 1.55 -15.90
CA LYS A 360 30.42 1.45 -16.60
C LYS A 360 30.83 2.84 -17.11
N ASN A 361 31.29 3.68 -16.20
CA ASN A 361 32.11 4.86 -16.48
C ASN A 361 33.30 4.83 -15.55
#